data_AF-A0A535EKJ7-F1
#
_entry.id   AF-A0A535EKJ7-F1
#
_cell.length_a   1.000
_cell.length_b   1.000
_cell.length_c   1.000
_cell.angle_alpha   90.00
_cell.angle_beta   90.00
_cell.angle_gamma   90.00
#
_symmetry.space_group_name_H-M   'P 1'
#
loop_
_entity.id
_entity.type
_entity.pdbx_description
1 polymer ?
#
loop_
_entity_poly.entity_id
_entity_poly.type
_entity_poly.pdbx_seq_one_letter_code
_entity_poly.pdbx_strand_id
1 'polypeptide(L)'
;MRLAPPFLDEGLKAGQLCFLIGESPYVDAHRTALADAGLLDPALASGQLATARAPGSTVAEALAFWETGLWQAVGRGGGPIRIVAEMNSVRQAFSSEAEMLRFEAQLDVLLRRFPVVALCQYDVRELSGEAMLMALKAHPDLFSQPLGNFLL
;
A
#
# COMPACT_ATOMS: atom_id res chain seq x y z
N MET A 1 -9.42 1.68 8.59
CA MET A 1 -8.37 1.36 9.58
C MET A 1 -8.42 0.00 10.27
N ARG A 2 -9.56 -0.71 10.44
CA ARG A 2 -9.59 -1.93 11.29
C ARG A 2 -8.63 -3.07 10.89
N LEU A 3 -8.30 -3.22 9.61
CA LEU A 3 -7.50 -4.36 9.11
C LEU A 3 -5.99 -4.11 9.11
N ALA A 4 -5.55 -2.85 8.96
CA ALA A 4 -4.13 -2.57 8.79
C ALA A 4 -3.27 -2.77 10.06
N PRO A 5 -3.68 -2.36 11.27
CA PRO A 5 -2.92 -2.64 12.48
C PRO A 5 -2.67 -4.15 12.72
N PRO A 6 -3.69 -5.05 12.70
CA PRO A 6 -3.43 -6.47 12.86
C PRO A 6 -2.62 -7.05 11.68
N PHE A 7 -2.83 -6.54 10.46
CA PHE A 7 -2.04 -6.95 9.30
C PHE A 7 -0.55 -6.62 9.44
N LEU A 8 -0.20 -5.44 9.96
CA LEU A 8 1.20 -5.08 10.21
C LEU A 8 1.75 -5.86 11.41
N ASP A 9 0.98 -5.98 12.50
CA ASP A 9 1.36 -6.73 13.69
C ASP A 9 1.78 -8.18 13.37
N GLU A 10 0.91 -8.92 12.69
CA GLU A 10 1.18 -10.31 12.27
C GLU A 10 2.45 -10.42 11.42
N GLY A 11 2.65 -9.50 10.47
CA GLY A 11 3.83 -9.50 9.62
C GLY A 11 5.10 -9.29 10.43
N LEU A 12 5.11 -8.27 11.30
CA LEU A 12 6.25 -7.96 12.15
C LEU A 12 6.59 -9.12 13.09
N LYS A 13 5.60 -9.72 13.75
CA LYS A 13 5.78 -10.92 14.59
C LYS A 13 6.30 -12.13 13.82
N ALA A 14 5.95 -12.26 12.55
CA ALA A 14 6.43 -13.32 11.67
C ALA A 14 7.80 -13.06 11.04
N GLY A 15 8.47 -11.94 11.36
CA GLY A 15 9.76 -11.60 10.76
C GLY A 15 9.67 -10.99 9.36
N GLN A 16 8.46 -10.63 8.90
CA GLN A 16 8.22 -10.10 7.55
C GLN A 16 8.59 -8.61 7.46
N LEU A 17 8.91 -8.18 6.25
CA LEU A 17 9.10 -6.76 5.94
C LEU A 17 7.74 -6.10 5.73
N CYS A 18 7.54 -4.96 6.37
CA CYS A 18 6.31 -4.20 6.39
C CYS A 18 6.57 -2.76 5.91
N PHE A 19 5.86 -2.34 4.86
CA PHE A 19 5.92 -0.98 4.33
C PHE A 19 4.62 -0.26 4.69
N LEU A 20 4.75 0.89 5.34
CA LEU A 20 3.64 1.78 5.68
C LEU A 20 3.77 3.07 4.87
N ILE A 21 2.93 3.24 3.87
CA ILE A 21 2.98 4.34 2.90
C ILE A 21 1.81 5.29 3.14
N GLY A 22 2.11 6.59 3.27
CA GLY A 22 1.10 7.63 3.39
C GLY A 22 1.65 8.91 4.03
N GLU A 23 0.74 9.79 4.43
CA GLU A 23 1.06 11.06 5.09
C GLU A 23 0.56 11.10 6.53
N SER A 24 0.98 12.11 7.29
CA SER A 24 0.29 12.47 8.53
C SER A 24 -1.12 12.99 8.21
N PRO A 25 -2.17 12.64 9.00
CA PRO A 25 -2.12 11.89 10.26
C PRO A 25 -2.23 10.36 10.12
N TYR A 26 -2.33 9.82 8.90
CA TYR A 26 -2.54 8.39 8.67
C TYR A 26 -1.37 7.52 9.17
N VAL A 27 -0.14 7.88 8.77
CA VAL A 27 1.06 7.14 9.20
C VAL A 27 1.20 7.19 10.72
N ASP A 28 0.92 8.35 11.33
CA ASP A 28 1.03 8.55 12.77
C ASP A 28 0.05 7.66 13.53
N ALA A 29 -1.19 7.55 13.07
CA ALA A 29 -2.19 6.68 13.69
C ALA A 29 -1.76 5.20 13.68
N HIS A 30 -1.15 4.74 12.58
CA HIS A 30 -0.60 3.38 12.50
C HIS A 30 0.64 3.19 13.38
N ARG A 31 1.52 4.19 13.47
CA ARG A 31 2.68 4.15 14.37
C ARG A 31 2.26 4.10 15.83
N THR A 32 1.25 4.88 16.24
CA THR A 32 0.68 4.82 17.60
C THR A 32 0.15 3.41 17.89
N ALA A 33 -0.63 2.82 16.98
CA ALA A 33 -1.14 1.46 17.18
C ALA A 33 -0.03 0.40 17.32
N LEU A 34 1.06 0.53 16.55
CA LEU A 34 2.22 -0.35 16.67
C LEU A 34 3.03 -0.10 17.95
N ALA A 35 3.10 1.14 18.42
CA ALA A 35 3.76 1.51 19.68
C ALA A 35 2.99 0.95 20.88
N ASP A 36 1.66 1.07 20.89
CA ASP A 36 0.78 0.51 21.92
C ASP A 36 0.91 -1.03 22.00
N ALA A 37 1.21 -1.67 20.87
CA ALA A 37 1.48 -3.12 20.79
C ALA A 37 2.94 -3.49 21.15
N GLY A 38 3.81 -2.53 21.41
CA GLY A 38 5.24 -2.75 21.71
C GLY A 38 6.08 -3.19 20.51
N LEU A 39 5.61 -2.96 19.29
CA LEU A 39 6.23 -3.46 18.04
C LEU A 39 6.95 -2.39 17.24
N LEU A 40 6.63 -1.11 17.45
CA LEU A 40 7.18 -0.03 16.64
C LEU A 40 8.71 0.04 16.72
N ASP A 41 9.26 0.19 17.92
CA ASP A 41 10.71 0.40 18.10
C ASP A 41 11.55 -0.80 17.64
N PRO A 42 11.20 -2.07 18.00
CA PRO A 42 11.91 -3.23 17.48
C PRO A 42 11.86 -3.34 15.95
N ALA A 43 10.70 -3.03 15.35
CA ALA A 43 10.53 -3.11 13.89
C ALA A 43 11.34 -2.05 13.15
N LEU A 44 11.45 -0.82 13.69
CA LEU A 44 12.30 0.22 13.14
C LEU A 44 13.79 -0.12 13.31
N ALA A 45 14.19 -0.61 14.48
CA ALA A 45 15.59 -0.94 14.78
C ALA A 45 16.12 -2.11 13.91
N SER A 46 15.29 -3.11 13.64
CA SER A 46 15.61 -4.23 12.75
C SER A 46 15.49 -3.87 11.25
N GLY A 47 14.86 -2.74 10.93
CA GLY A 47 14.50 -2.37 9.56
C GLY A 47 13.41 -3.28 8.97
N GLN A 48 12.61 -3.93 9.81
CA GLN A 48 11.42 -4.66 9.37
C GLN A 48 10.28 -3.71 8.98
N LEU A 49 10.20 -2.53 9.60
CA LEU A 49 9.24 -1.50 9.24
C LEU A 49 9.93 -0.36 8.50
N ALA A 50 9.44 -0.06 7.30
CA ALA A 50 9.81 1.13 6.54
C ALA A 50 8.57 2.02 6.34
N THR A 51 8.75 3.33 6.51
CA THR A 51 7.70 4.32 6.26
C THR A 51 8.12 5.26 5.14
N ALA A 52 7.22 5.58 4.22
CA ALA A 52 7.47 6.58 3.19
C ALA A 52 6.19 7.35 2.84
N ARG A 53 6.37 8.53 2.25
CA ARG A 53 5.27 9.31 1.64
C ARG A 53 4.81 8.63 0.35
N ALA A 54 3.65 9.02 -0.16
CA ALA A 54 3.20 8.58 -1.48
C ALA A 54 4.29 8.85 -2.54
N PRO A 55 4.69 7.85 -3.34
CA PRO A 55 5.86 7.99 -4.19
C PRO A 55 5.55 8.67 -5.52
N GLY A 56 6.47 9.57 -5.94
CA GLY A 56 6.48 10.17 -7.28
C GLY A 56 5.38 11.21 -7.53
N SER A 57 5.56 11.99 -8.59
CA SER A 57 4.53 12.89 -9.15
C SER A 57 3.99 12.40 -10.50
N THR A 58 4.63 11.36 -11.04
CA THR A 58 4.29 10.70 -12.30
C THR A 58 4.25 9.19 -12.11
N VAL A 59 3.53 8.48 -13.00
CA VAL A 59 3.42 7.02 -12.95
C VAL A 59 4.79 6.35 -12.99
N ALA A 60 5.68 6.84 -13.86
CA ALA A 60 7.03 6.27 -14.02
C ALA A 60 7.87 6.42 -12.75
N GLU A 61 7.86 7.59 -12.11
CA GLU A 61 8.58 7.82 -10.86
C GLU A 61 8.05 6.93 -9.73
N ALA A 62 6.73 6.82 -9.61
CA ALA A 62 6.08 6.02 -8.58
C ALA A 62 6.40 4.52 -8.76
N LEU A 63 6.39 4.01 -9.99
CA LEU A 63 6.75 2.63 -10.30
C LEU A 63 8.24 2.35 -10.04
N ALA A 64 9.13 3.27 -10.40
CA ALA A 64 10.57 3.12 -10.16
C ALA A 64 10.90 3.06 -8.66
N PHE A 65 10.18 3.86 -7.85
CA PHE A 65 10.25 3.79 -6.39
C PHE A 65 9.86 2.40 -5.87
N TRP A 66 8.71 1.90 -6.30
CA TRP A 66 8.21 0.59 -5.87
C TRP A 66 9.13 -0.54 -6.30
N GLU A 67 9.55 -0.57 -7.57
CA GLU A 67 10.43 -1.63 -8.08
C GLU A 67 11.76 -1.66 -7.34
N THR A 68 12.36 -0.50 -7.09
CA THR A 68 13.61 -0.39 -6.33
C THR A 68 13.43 -0.88 -4.89
N GLY A 69 12.38 -0.42 -4.19
CA GLY A 69 12.11 -0.80 -2.81
C GLY A 69 11.81 -2.30 -2.66
N LEU A 70 11.07 -2.88 -3.59
CA LEU A 70 10.73 -4.30 -3.58
C LEU A 70 11.94 -5.20 -3.87
N TRP A 71 12.82 -4.82 -4.80
CA TRP A 71 14.07 -5.55 -5.03
C TRP A 71 14.97 -5.56 -3.80
N GLN A 72 15.10 -4.41 -3.13
CA GLN A 72 15.86 -4.31 -1.88
C GLN A 72 15.25 -5.18 -0.78
N ALA A 73 13.91 -5.19 -0.67
CA ALA A 73 13.19 -5.99 0.31
C ALA A 73 13.35 -7.49 0.05
N VAL A 74 13.21 -7.96 -1.20
CA VAL A 74 13.43 -9.38 -1.55
C VAL A 74 14.85 -9.83 -1.22
N GLY A 75 15.86 -8.98 -1.45
CA GLY A 75 17.25 -9.29 -1.12
C GLY A 75 17.51 -9.53 0.37
N ARG A 76 16.64 -9.03 1.26
CA ARG A 76 16.73 -9.25 2.71
C ARG A 76 16.08 -10.56 3.20
N GLY A 77 15.23 -11.19 2.38
CA GLY A 77 14.46 -12.37 2.79
C GLY A 77 13.32 -12.06 3.78
N GLY A 78 12.78 -13.08 4.45
CA GLY A 78 11.76 -12.91 5.50
C GLY A 78 10.31 -13.22 5.10
N GLY A 79 10.07 -13.85 3.95
CA GLY A 79 8.72 -14.20 3.49
C GLY A 79 8.06 -13.07 2.67
N PRO A 80 6.72 -13.03 2.59
CA PRO A 80 6.05 -12.00 1.79
C PRO A 80 6.21 -10.61 2.41
N ILE A 81 6.33 -9.60 1.54
CA ILE A 81 6.38 -8.19 1.89
C ILE A 81 4.95 -7.70 2.10
N ARG A 82 4.67 -7.15 3.28
CA ARG A 82 3.36 -6.56 3.61
C ARG A 82 3.37 -5.07 3.32
N ILE A 83 2.41 -4.59 2.54
CA ILE A 83 2.25 -3.17 2.23
C ILE A 83 0.94 -2.68 2.80
N VAL A 84 0.97 -1.57 3.52
CA VAL A 84 -0.20 -0.78 3.89
C VAL A 84 -0.03 0.60 3.30
N ALA A 85 -0.91 0.99 2.38
CA ALA A 85 -0.84 2.27 1.69
C ALA A 85 -2.17 3.03 1.81
N GLU A 86 -2.08 4.35 1.84
CA GLU A 86 -3.22 5.27 1.92
C GLU A 86 -3.34 6.02 0.59
N MET A 87 -4.53 5.99 -0.02
CA MET A 87 -4.71 6.42 -1.41
C MET A 87 -5.05 7.90 -1.58
N ASN A 88 -5.46 8.63 -0.55
CA ASN A 88 -5.64 10.08 -0.60
C ASN A 88 -4.31 10.82 -0.81
N SER A 89 -3.26 10.42 -0.09
CA SER A 89 -1.92 10.97 -0.29
C SER A 89 -1.37 10.64 -1.68
N VAL A 90 -1.65 9.43 -2.18
CA VAL A 90 -1.34 9.06 -3.57
C VAL A 90 -2.14 9.93 -4.55
N ARG A 91 -3.44 10.10 -4.32
CA ARG A 91 -4.29 10.98 -5.14
C ARG A 91 -3.74 12.40 -5.21
N GLN A 92 -3.31 12.96 -4.09
CA GLN A 92 -2.76 14.32 -4.01
C GLN A 92 -1.41 14.46 -4.74
N ALA A 93 -0.65 13.38 -4.86
CA ALA A 93 0.62 13.35 -5.59
C ALA A 93 0.44 13.38 -7.12
N PHE A 94 -0.71 12.91 -7.63
CA PHE A 94 -1.01 12.88 -9.06
C PHE A 94 -1.82 14.09 -9.54
N SER A 95 -1.57 14.48 -10.79
CA SER A 95 -2.27 15.60 -11.45
C SER A 95 -3.77 15.36 -11.64
N SER A 96 -4.23 14.11 -11.67
CA SER A 96 -5.64 13.74 -11.83
C SER A 96 -5.95 12.34 -11.27
N GLU A 97 -7.23 12.05 -11.03
CA GLU A 97 -7.70 10.70 -10.68
C GLU A 97 -7.38 9.68 -11.78
N ALA A 98 -7.48 10.08 -13.05
CA ALA A 98 -7.15 9.20 -14.17
C ALA A 98 -5.66 8.78 -14.17
N GLU A 99 -4.74 9.69 -13.85
CA GLU A 99 -3.31 9.36 -13.70
C GLU A 99 -3.06 8.46 -12.50
N MET A 100 -3.73 8.71 -11.37
CA MET A 100 -3.66 7.83 -10.20
C MET A 100 -4.14 6.41 -10.53
N LEU A 101 -5.26 6.27 -11.26
CA LEU A 101 -5.79 4.96 -11.66
C LEU A 101 -4.88 4.24 -12.67
N ARG A 102 -4.23 4.99 -13.57
CA ARG A 102 -3.18 4.44 -14.46
C ARG A 102 -2.00 3.91 -13.65
N PHE A 103 -1.61 4.63 -12.60
CA PHE A 103 -0.59 4.17 -11.67
C PHE A 103 -1.03 2.89 -10.95
N GLU A 104 -2.23 2.82 -10.39
CA GLU A 104 -2.72 1.62 -9.70
C GLU A 104 -2.71 0.37 -10.59
N ALA A 105 -3.22 0.50 -11.83
CA ALA A 105 -3.26 -0.62 -12.76
C ALA A 105 -1.85 -1.15 -13.10
N GLN A 106 -0.87 -0.25 -13.24
CA GLN A 106 0.51 -0.65 -13.50
C GLN A 106 1.22 -1.15 -12.25
N LEU A 107 0.88 -0.60 -11.08
CA LEU A 107 1.40 -1.05 -9.80
C LEU A 107 0.95 -2.48 -9.53
N ASP A 108 -0.31 -2.85 -9.76
CA ASP A 108 -0.80 -4.22 -9.60
C ASP A 108 0.03 -5.22 -10.43
N VAL A 109 0.28 -4.90 -11.71
CA VAL A 109 1.14 -5.71 -12.59
C VAL A 109 2.56 -5.83 -12.04
N LEU A 110 3.12 -4.74 -11.50
CA LEU A 110 4.44 -4.75 -10.87
C LEU A 110 4.45 -5.61 -9.60
N LEU A 111 3.48 -5.46 -8.70
CA LEU A 111 3.43 -6.16 -7.41
C LEU A 111 3.33 -7.68 -7.59
N ARG A 112 2.65 -8.17 -8.65
CA ARG A 112 2.58 -9.60 -8.99
C ARG A 112 3.92 -10.25 -9.30
N ARG A 113 4.97 -9.45 -9.57
CA ARG A 113 6.34 -9.95 -9.80
C ARG A 113 7.08 -10.26 -8.48
N PHE A 114 6.52 -9.88 -7.34
CA PHE A 114 7.13 -9.97 -6.02
C PHE A 114 6.22 -10.74 -5.06
N PRO A 115 6.76 -11.34 -3.98
CA PRO A 115 5.95 -11.97 -2.95
C PRO A 115 5.33 -10.89 -2.07
N VAL A 116 4.32 -10.18 -2.57
CA VAL A 116 3.69 -9.04 -1.90
C VAL A 116 2.27 -9.37 -1.48
N VAL A 117 1.88 -8.87 -0.30
CA VAL A 117 0.48 -8.72 0.08
C VAL A 117 0.25 -7.24 0.39
N ALA A 118 -0.68 -6.60 -0.30
CA ALA A 118 -0.92 -5.17 -0.19
C ALA A 118 -2.34 -4.86 0.30
N LEU A 119 -2.45 -3.87 1.20
CA LEU A 119 -3.70 -3.25 1.62
C LEU A 119 -3.68 -1.77 1.22
N CYS A 120 -4.36 -1.45 0.12
CA CYS A 120 -4.62 -0.07 -0.31
C CYS A 120 -5.90 0.44 0.39
N GLN A 121 -5.79 1.52 1.16
CA GLN A 121 -6.91 2.12 1.89
C GLN A 121 -7.41 3.37 1.17
N TYR A 122 -8.72 3.42 0.96
CA TYR A 122 -9.42 4.49 0.27
C TYR A 122 -10.37 5.21 1.23
N ASP A 123 -10.36 6.55 1.22
CA ASP A 123 -11.35 7.34 1.94
C ASP A 123 -12.49 7.73 0.99
N VAL A 124 -13.68 7.14 1.22
CA VAL A 124 -14.90 7.39 0.44
C VAL A 124 -15.40 8.83 0.54
N ARG A 125 -14.90 9.62 1.49
CA ARG A 125 -15.22 11.05 1.64
C ARG A 125 -14.35 11.94 0.78
N GLU A 126 -13.18 11.44 0.36
CA GLU A 126 -12.15 12.20 -0.36
C GLU A 126 -12.10 11.81 -1.85
N LEU A 127 -12.57 10.61 -2.22
CA LEU A 127 -12.55 10.11 -3.58
C LEU A 127 -13.93 10.15 -4.24
N SER A 128 -13.96 10.47 -5.53
CA SER A 128 -15.19 10.43 -6.32
C SER A 128 -15.76 9.00 -6.39
N GLY A 129 -17.08 8.89 -6.63
CA GLY A 129 -17.73 7.58 -6.82
C GLY A 129 -17.18 6.82 -8.04
N GLU A 130 -16.77 7.56 -9.08
CA GLU A 130 -16.10 7.00 -10.26
C GLU A 130 -14.71 6.46 -9.91
N ALA A 131 -13.89 7.22 -9.18
CA ALA A 131 -12.59 6.77 -8.70
C ALA A 131 -12.72 5.52 -7.81
N MET A 132 -13.73 5.49 -6.93
CA MET A 132 -14.00 4.31 -6.09
C MET A 132 -14.37 3.08 -6.92
N LEU A 133 -15.25 3.24 -7.93
CA LEU A 133 -15.60 2.13 -8.82
C LEU A 133 -14.38 1.62 -9.59
N MET A 134 -13.53 2.51 -10.08
CA MET A 134 -12.32 2.14 -10.82
C MET A 134 -11.29 1.46 -9.91
N ALA A 135 -11.10 1.94 -8.69
CA ALA A 135 -10.27 1.26 -7.70
C ALA A 135 -10.78 -0.16 -7.42
N LEU A 136 -12.10 -0.34 -7.24
CA LEU A 136 -12.69 -1.66 -7.06
C LEU A 136 -12.47 -2.58 -8.29
N LYS A 137 -12.50 -2.03 -9.51
CA LYS A 137 -12.17 -2.77 -10.74
C LYS A 137 -10.69 -3.17 -10.81
N ALA A 138 -9.78 -2.37 -10.24
CA ALA A 138 -8.34 -2.63 -10.21
C ALA A 138 -7.93 -3.73 -9.20
N HIS A 139 -8.81 -4.09 -8.26
CA HIS A 139 -8.54 -5.09 -7.22
C HIS A 139 -9.44 -6.33 -7.40
N PRO A 140 -9.12 -7.22 -8.36
CA PRO A 140 -9.98 -8.37 -8.69
C PRO A 140 -10.17 -9.33 -7.51
N ASP A 141 -9.27 -9.33 -6.54
CA ASP A 141 -9.27 -10.23 -5.39
C ASP A 141 -10.26 -9.83 -4.27
N LEU A 142 -10.91 -8.66 -4.38
CA LEU A 142 -11.88 -8.19 -3.39
C LEU A 142 -13.22 -8.95 -3.45
N PHE A 143 -13.58 -9.47 -4.62
CA PHE A 143 -14.84 -10.16 -4.84
C PHE A 143 -14.60 -11.55 -5.42
N SER A 144 -15.54 -12.47 -5.20
CA SER A 144 -15.48 -13.81 -5.81
C SER A 144 -15.52 -13.77 -7.34
N GLN A 145 -15.99 -12.67 -7.93
CA GLN A 145 -15.91 -12.40 -9.36
C GLN A 145 -15.40 -10.97 -9.59
N PRO A 146 -14.41 -10.76 -10.49
CA PRO A 146 -13.86 -9.43 -10.75
C PRO A 146 -14.93 -8.46 -11.25
N LEU A 147 -15.02 -7.28 -10.64
CA LEU A 147 -15.95 -6.23 -11.07
C LEU A 147 -15.60 -5.66 -12.46
N GLY A 148 -14.36 -5.82 -12.92
CA GLY A 148 -13.97 -5.48 -14.29
C GLY A 148 -14.78 -6.24 -15.35
N ASN A 149 -15.38 -7.38 -14.98
CA ASN A 149 -16.21 -8.19 -15.86
C ASN A 149 -17.70 -7.76 -15.86
N PHE A 150 -18.08 -6.81 -15.00
CA PHE A 150 -19.44 -6.30 -14.89
C PHE A 150 -19.46 -4.80 -15.24
N LEU A 151 -20.34 -4.43 -16.17
CA LEU A 151 -20.54 -3.06 -16.69
C LEU A 151 -19.39 -2.57 -17.58
N LEU A 152 -19.57 -2.82 -18.88
CA LEU A 152 -18.95 -2.12 -20.01
C LEU A 152 -19.68 -0.80 -20.26
#